data_AF-A0A557NR47-F1
#
_entry.id   AF-A0A557NR47-F1
#
_cell.length_a   1.000
_cell.length_b   1.000
_cell.length_c   1.000
_cell.angle_alpha   90.00
_cell.angle_beta   90.00
_cell.angle_gamma   90.00
#
_symmetry.space_group_name_H-M   'P 1'
#
loop_
_entity.id
_entity.type
_entity.pdbx_description
1 polymer ?
#
loop_
_entity_poly.entity_id
_entity_poly.type
_entity_poly.pdbx_seq_one_letter_code
_entity_poly.pdbx_strand_id
1 'polypeptide(L)'
;LHALLHLLCQVSLSERRVPTAKRNEILVKYLKPKLKDRQLANIKKELKLMIHIARNPSSNLEEKLYELNRQAIEAKTSSRENLIKLLVYLKDHEGFDSQVFDD
;
A
#
# COMPACT_ATOMS: atom_id res chain seq x y z
N LEU A 1 3.11 6.13 -0.63
CA LEU A 1 2.20 6.73 0.37
C LEU A 1 2.14 5.81 1.59
N HIS A 2 2.63 6.21 2.76
CA HIS A 2 2.75 5.33 3.94
C HIS A 2 1.72 5.69 5.03
N ALA A 3 0.43 5.59 4.70
CA ALA A 3 -0.66 5.96 5.63
C ALA A 3 -0.73 5.06 6.88
N LEU A 4 -0.54 3.75 6.74
CA LEU A 4 -0.47 2.80 7.86
C LEU A 4 0.67 3.15 8.81
N LEU A 5 1.88 3.36 8.27
CA LEU A 5 3.04 3.75 9.06
C LEU A 5 2.75 5.03 9.86
N HIS A 6 2.21 6.05 9.20
CA HIS A 6 1.86 7.31 9.87
C HIS A 6 0.86 7.08 11.02
N LEU A 7 -0.19 6.29 10.80
CA LEU A 7 -1.16 5.96 11.84
C LEU A 7 -0.50 5.22 13.03
N LEU A 8 0.29 4.18 12.74
CA LEU A 8 0.93 3.37 13.77
C LEU A 8 1.91 4.21 14.62
N CYS A 9 2.68 5.11 14.00
CA CYS A 9 3.52 6.06 14.73
C CYS A 9 2.69 6.99 15.63
N GLN A 10 1.56 7.51 15.17
CA GLN A 10 0.70 8.38 16.00
C GLN A 10 0.07 7.62 17.17
N VAL A 11 -0.31 6.37 16.93
CA VAL A 11 -0.90 5.49 17.94
C VAL A 11 0.15 5.06 18.96
N SER A 12 1.38 4.75 18.54
CA SER A 12 2.47 4.37 19.46
C SER A 12 2.89 5.51 20.39
N LEU A 13 2.66 6.76 19.98
CA LEU A 13 2.87 7.95 20.83
C LEU A 13 1.74 8.18 21.85
N SER A 14 0.64 7.44 21.75
CA SER A 14 -0.50 7.58 22.67
C SER A 14 -0.40 6.58 23.82
N GLU A 15 -0.40 7.07 25.07
CA GLU A 15 -0.40 6.22 26.27
C GLU A 15 -1.72 5.45 26.47
N ARG A 16 -2.81 5.93 25.86
CA ARG A 16 -4.15 5.37 25.97
C ARG A 16 -4.59 4.70 24.67
N ARG A 17 -5.51 3.73 24.79
CA ARG A 17 -6.14 3.09 23.63
C ARG A 17 -6.81 4.15 22.74
N VAL A 18 -6.41 4.19 21.47
CA VAL A 18 -6.96 5.10 20.46
C VAL A 18 -8.17 4.45 19.78
N PRO A 19 -9.41 4.99 19.93
CA PRO A 19 -10.61 4.43 19.29
C PRO A 19 -10.58 4.54 17.77
N THR A 20 -11.31 3.68 17.06
CA THR A 20 -11.39 3.65 15.58
C THR A 20 -11.74 5.00 14.97
N ALA A 21 -12.70 5.73 15.55
CA ALA A 21 -13.05 7.08 15.11
C ALA A 21 -11.85 8.03 15.12
N LYS A 22 -11.02 7.98 16.18
CA LYS A 22 -9.83 8.81 16.31
C LYS A 22 -8.73 8.39 15.33
N ARG A 23 -8.58 7.10 15.08
CA ARG A 23 -7.66 6.54 14.07
C ARG A 23 -8.05 7.01 12.66
N ASN A 24 -9.35 6.97 12.34
CA ASN A 24 -9.89 7.51 11.09
C ASN A 24 -9.64 9.03 10.95
N GLU A 25 -9.81 9.81 12.03
CA GLU A 25 -9.48 11.25 12.01
C GLU A 25 -8.01 11.50 11.67
N ILE A 26 -7.09 10.74 12.28
CA ILE A 26 -5.64 10.82 12.02
C ILE A 26 -5.38 10.57 10.53
N LEU A 27 -5.98 9.51 9.98
CA LEU A 27 -5.84 9.17 8.56
C LEU A 27 -6.42 10.26 7.65
N VAL A 28 -7.58 10.83 7.96
CA VAL A 28 -8.17 11.94 7.17
C VAL A 28 -7.25 13.16 7.18
N LYS A 29 -6.67 13.51 8.34
CA LYS A 29 -5.71 14.63 8.45
C LYS A 29 -4.47 14.38 7.60
N TYR A 30 -3.98 13.14 7.55
CA TYR A 30 -2.84 12.76 6.72
C TYR A 30 -3.13 12.75 5.21
N LEU A 31 -4.32 12.32 4.81
CA LEU A 31 -4.70 12.15 3.40
C LEU A 31 -5.15 13.46 2.73
N LYS A 32 -5.78 14.38 3.47
CA LYS A 32 -6.31 15.64 2.91
C LYS A 32 -5.26 16.50 2.17
N PRO A 33 -4.06 16.77 2.73
CA PRO A 33 -3.03 17.55 2.03
C PRO A 33 -2.59 16.91 0.71
N LYS A 34 -2.65 15.57 0.63
CA LYS A 34 -2.17 14.78 -0.50
C LYS A 34 -3.07 14.85 -1.73
N LEU A 35 -4.32 15.28 -1.57
CA LEU A 35 -5.22 15.56 -2.70
C LEU A 35 -4.76 16.75 -3.56
N LYS A 36 -3.93 17.63 -2.99
CA LYS A 36 -3.37 18.80 -3.68
C LYS A 36 -2.02 18.50 -4.33
N ASP A 37 -1.42 17.36 -4.02
CA ASP A 37 -0.13 16.95 -4.57
C ASP A 37 -0.30 16.50 -6.03
N ARG A 38 0.38 17.20 -6.94
CA ARG A 38 0.34 16.90 -8.39
C ARG A 38 1.00 15.56 -8.71
N GLN A 39 1.96 15.11 -7.89
CA GLN A 39 2.61 13.80 -8.05
C GLN A 39 1.65 12.64 -7.78
N LEU A 40 0.55 12.90 -7.07
CA LEU A 40 -0.46 11.90 -6.72
C LEU A 40 -1.74 12.06 -7.55
N ALA A 41 -1.69 12.78 -8.67
CA ALA A 41 -2.84 13.01 -9.53
C ALA A 41 -3.44 11.71 -10.09
N ASN A 42 -2.59 10.72 -10.38
CA ASN A 42 -2.98 9.39 -10.86
C ASN A 42 -3.81 8.60 -9.85
N ILE A 43 -3.60 8.80 -8.55
CA ILE A 43 -4.31 8.10 -7.46
C ILE A 43 -5.32 8.99 -6.73
N LYS A 44 -5.68 10.13 -7.33
CA LYS A 44 -6.51 11.15 -6.67
C LYS A 44 -7.93 10.66 -6.38
N LYS A 45 -8.49 9.78 -7.21
CA LYS A 45 -9.84 9.22 -7.02
C LYS A 45 -9.85 8.27 -5.82
N GLU A 46 -8.82 7.45 -5.70
CA GLU A 46 -8.56 6.49 -4.65
C GLU A 46 -8.36 7.21 -3.32
N LEU A 47 -7.59 8.30 -3.31
CA LEU A 47 -7.44 9.16 -2.12
C LEU A 47 -8.77 9.76 -1.65
N LYS A 48 -9.63 10.20 -2.57
CA LYS A 48 -10.97 10.71 -2.22
C LYS A 48 -11.84 9.60 -1.63
N LEU A 49 -11.80 8.40 -2.21
CA LEU A 49 -12.53 7.24 -1.70
C LEU A 49 -12.07 6.87 -0.28
N MET A 50 -10.76 6.81 -0.02
CA MET A 50 -10.21 6.55 1.31
C MET A 50 -10.69 7.60 2.34
N ILE A 51 -10.68 8.88 1.98
CA ILE A 51 -11.18 9.96 2.84
C ILE A 51 -12.69 9.82 3.09
N HIS A 52 -13.46 9.47 2.07
CA HIS A 52 -14.90 9.25 2.20
C HIS A 52 -15.20 8.09 3.16
N ILE A 53 -14.51 6.96 2.97
CA ILE A 53 -14.60 5.80 3.86
C ILE A 53 -14.29 6.23 5.30
N ALA A 54 -13.13 6.84 5.57
CA ALA A 54 -12.75 7.22 6.93
C ALA A 54 -13.70 8.21 7.62
N ARG A 55 -14.50 8.96 6.86
CA ARG A 55 -15.53 9.86 7.43
C ARG A 55 -16.78 9.11 7.88
N ASN A 56 -17.01 7.90 7.41
CA ASN A 56 -18.12 7.08 7.87
C ASN A 56 -17.82 6.55 9.30
N PRO A 57 -18.64 6.89 10.31
CA PRO A 57 -18.44 6.48 11.70
C PRO A 57 -18.41 4.96 11.90
N SER A 58 -19.11 4.20 11.06
CA SER A 58 -19.16 2.73 11.15
C SER A 58 -18.02 2.03 10.42
N SER A 59 -17.08 2.78 9.84
CA SER A 59 -16.00 2.22 9.03
C SER A 59 -14.67 2.17 9.78
N ASN A 60 -13.81 1.25 9.36
CA ASN A 60 -12.43 1.17 9.80
C ASN A 60 -11.49 1.31 8.59
N LEU A 61 -10.93 2.50 8.38
CA LEU A 61 -10.01 2.71 7.25
C LEU A 61 -8.69 1.97 7.46
N GLU A 62 -8.23 1.81 8.70
CA GLU A 62 -6.99 1.08 8.98
C GLU A 62 -7.07 -0.37 8.52
N GLU A 63 -8.17 -1.07 8.85
CA GLU A 63 -8.39 -2.45 8.43
C GLU A 63 -8.36 -2.60 6.90
N LYS A 64 -9.03 -1.68 6.19
CA LYS A 64 -8.98 -1.63 4.71
C LYS A 64 -7.58 -1.35 4.18
N LEU A 65 -6.79 -0.52 4.86
CA LEU A 65 -5.41 -0.28 4.47
C LEU A 65 -4.54 -1.53 4.67
N TYR A 66 -4.78 -2.33 5.71
CA TYR A 66 -4.12 -3.63 5.90
C TYR A 66 -4.49 -4.63 4.80
N GLU A 67 -5.77 -4.71 4.44
CA GLU A 67 -6.25 -5.54 3.33
C GLU A 67 -5.57 -5.16 2.01
N LEU A 68 -5.56 -3.87 1.67
CA LEU A 68 -4.88 -3.35 0.48
C LEU A 68 -3.37 -3.64 0.51
N ASN A 69 -2.74 -3.53 1.67
CA ASN A 69 -1.31 -3.82 1.81
C ASN A 69 -1.01 -5.29 1.57
N ARG A 70 -1.84 -6.20 2.11
CA ARG A 70 -1.75 -7.65 1.86
C ARG A 70 -1.88 -7.95 0.37
N GLN A 71 -2.93 -7.43 -0.28
CA GLN A 71 -3.15 -7.63 -1.72
C GLN A 71 -1.98 -7.11 -2.56
N ALA A 72 -1.42 -5.96 -2.20
CA ALA A 72 -0.26 -5.40 -2.90
C ALA A 72 1.00 -6.26 -2.73
N ILE A 73 1.22 -6.84 -1.54
CA ILE A 73 2.32 -7.79 -1.28
C ILE A 73 2.11 -9.06 -2.10
N GLU A 74 0.91 -9.63 -2.09
CA GLU A 74 0.56 -10.83 -2.85
C GLU A 74 0.76 -10.61 -4.35
N ALA A 75 0.23 -9.53 -4.92
CA ALA A 75 0.41 -9.20 -6.33
C ALA A 75 1.90 -9.03 -6.70
N LYS A 76 2.71 -8.41 -5.83
CA LYS A 76 4.14 -8.25 -6.05
C LYS A 76 4.88 -9.58 -5.99
N THR A 77 4.52 -10.45 -5.05
CA THR A 77 5.09 -11.80 -4.93
C THR A 77 4.76 -12.64 -6.16
N SER A 78 3.49 -12.65 -6.60
CA SER A 78 3.07 -13.37 -7.81
C SER A 78 3.81 -12.87 -9.06
N SER A 79 4.00 -11.55 -9.20
CA SER A 79 4.78 -10.99 -10.30
C SER A 79 6.24 -11.47 -10.30
N ARG A 80 6.88 -11.52 -9.12
CA ARG A 80 8.25 -12.02 -8.97
C ARG A 80 8.34 -13.51 -9.28
N GLU A 81 7.43 -14.31 -8.75
CA GLU A 81 7.39 -15.76 -9.00
C GLU A 81 7.19 -16.07 -10.48
N ASN A 82 6.32 -15.32 -11.16
CA ASN A 82 6.10 -15.47 -12.60
C ASN A 82 7.36 -15.15 -13.40
N LEU A 83 8.10 -14.11 -13.03
CA LEU A 83 9.38 -13.79 -13.66
C LEU A 83 10.41 -14.92 -13.44
N ILE A 84 10.52 -15.43 -12.21
CA ILE A 84 11.43 -16.54 -11.91
C ILE A 84 11.07 -17.77 -12.73
N LYS A 85 9.78 -18.14 -12.80
CA LYS A 85 9.30 -19.26 -13.62
C LYS A 85 9.66 -19.08 -15.09
N LEU A 86 9.51 -17.87 -15.62
CA LEU A 86 9.88 -17.55 -17.01
C LEU A 86 11.39 -17.70 -17.24
N LEU A 87 12.22 -17.20 -16.32
CA LEU A 87 13.68 -17.31 -16.43
C LEU A 87 14.15 -18.77 -16.39
N VAL A 88 13.55 -19.59 -15.51
CA VAL A 88 13.81 -21.04 -15.46
C VAL A 88 13.41 -21.70 -16.77
N TYR A 89 12.22 -21.39 -17.31
CA TYR A 89 11.77 -21.94 -18.58
C TYR A 89 12.71 -21.59 -19.74
N LEU A 90 13.13 -20.32 -19.85
CA LEU A 90 14.06 -19.87 -20.90
C LEU A 90 15.43 -20.55 -20.80
N LYS A 91 15.89 -20.82 -19.58
CA LYS A 91 17.12 -21.57 -19.36
C LYS A 91 16.99 -23.03 -19.79
N ASP A 92 15.92 -23.69 -19.35
CA ASP A 92 15.75 -25.14 -19.52
C ASP A 92 15.36 -25.53 -20.96
N HIS A 93 14.61 -24.68 -21.67
CA HIS A 93 14.07 -24.99 -22.99
C HIS A 93 14.73 -24.24 -24.16
N GLU A 94 15.17 -23.00 -23.93
CA GLU A 94 15.69 -22.13 -25.00
C GLU A 94 17.21 -21.92 -24.89
N GLY A 95 17.87 -22.50 -23.88
CA GLY A 95 19.31 -22.40 -23.67
C GLY A 95 19.82 -21.01 -23.28
N PHE A 96 18.92 -20.08 -22.93
CA PHE A 96 19.28 -18.75 -22.46
C PHE A 96 19.73 -18.83 -20.99
N ASP A 97 21.04 -18.86 -20.76
CA ASP A 97 21.58 -18.68 -19.42
C ASP A 97 21.46 -17.20 -19.04
N SER A 98 20.76 -16.88 -17.95
CA SER A 98 20.63 -15.50 -17.45
C SER A 98 21.94 -15.06 -16.78
N GLN A 99 23.03 -15.03 -17.53
CA GLN A 99 24.25 -14.39 -17.08
C GLN A 99 24.04 -12.88 -17.21
N VAL A 100 24.21 -12.18 -16.09
CA VAL A 100 24.39 -10.73 -16.13
C VAL A 100 25.72 -10.53 -16.85
N PHE A 101 25.68 -9.99 -18.06
CA PHE A 101 26.90 -9.52 -18.73
C PHE A 101 27.38 -8.31 -17.93
N ASP A 102 28.45 -8.50 -17.17
CA ASP A 102 29.21 -7.38 -16.60
C ASP A 102 30.06 -6.77 -17.74
N ASP A 103 29.84 -5.49 -18.03
CA ASP A 103 30.72 -4.66 -18.87
C ASP A 103 31.94 -4.18 -18.06
#